data_AF-A0A4Q1U5X6-F1
#
_entry.id   AF-A0A4Q1U5X6-F1
#
_cell.length_a   1.000
_cell.length_b   1.000
_cell.length_c   1.000
_cell.angle_alpha   90.00
_cell.angle_beta   90.00
_cell.angle_gamma   90.00
#
_symmetry.space_group_name_H-M   'P 1'
#
loop_
_entity.id
_entity.type
_entity.pdbx_description
1 polymer ?
#
loop_
_entity_poly.entity_id
_entity_poly.type
_entity_poly.pdbx_seq_one_letter_code
_entity_poly.pdbx_strand_id
1 'polypeptide(L)'
;MATIGADRSLAQASISSHNLPLVRRLEAVGFRAWPAASVQYDGSWQVRLTAGHPSNRLNSIVPLDPSDHRDVEIRLEKASRKFEAYGRAAVVRQTPLASPVLIELLRAQNWTRFDETVVMTCDLAEAELPDTLDHLPTHDVGRFVDANLAVDRAAPTLKPALAEIISAIKPPSGLFMIENAADGPLATVLCVQDNDLAGIMSLSVSEARRREGLGTEILTSALRWARMRSARSAWLQVKLSNRPAIALYERLGFRNAYHYCYWQREPR
;
A
#
# COMPACT_ATOMS: atom_id res chain seq x y z
N MET A 1 2.52 -31.82 43.71
CA MET A 1 1.31 -31.90 42.85
C MET A 1 0.74 -30.49 42.77
N ALA A 2 0.93 -29.79 41.65
CA ALA A 2 0.00 -29.70 40.49
C ALA A 2 -1.10 -28.64 40.74
N THR A 3 -1.49 -27.70 39.87
CA THR A 3 -1.01 -27.18 38.57
C THR A 3 -1.75 -25.84 38.30
N ILE A 4 -0.98 -24.83 37.89
CA ILE A 4 -1.20 -23.76 36.89
C ILE A 4 -2.58 -23.68 36.18
N GLY A 5 -3.12 -22.46 36.00
CA GLY A 5 -4.02 -22.19 34.87
C GLY A 5 -4.87 -20.93 34.92
N ALA A 6 -4.27 -19.73 34.83
CA ALA A 6 -5.03 -18.50 34.56
C ALA A 6 -4.14 -17.40 33.95
N ASP A 7 -3.66 -17.59 32.72
CA ASP A 7 -3.02 -16.47 31.99
C ASP A 7 -3.04 -16.59 30.45
N ARG A 8 -4.12 -17.17 29.88
CA ARG A 8 -4.24 -17.32 28.42
C ARG A 8 -5.39 -16.56 27.76
N SER A 9 -6.28 -15.88 28.50
CA SER A 9 -7.54 -15.38 27.88
C SER A 9 -7.51 -13.92 27.40
N LEU A 10 -6.53 -13.10 27.78
CA LEU A 10 -6.51 -11.68 27.38
C LEU A 10 -5.84 -11.43 26.02
N ALA A 11 -4.89 -12.27 25.60
CA ALA A 11 -4.22 -12.12 24.30
C ALA A 11 -5.08 -12.58 23.10
N GLN A 12 -6.03 -13.51 23.33
CA GLN A 12 -6.90 -14.04 22.26
C GLN A 12 -8.05 -13.09 21.88
N ALA A 13 -8.51 -12.23 22.80
CA ALA A 13 -9.65 -11.35 22.55
C ALA A 13 -9.36 -10.24 21.51
N SER A 14 -8.11 -9.76 21.42
CA SER A 14 -7.69 -8.69 20.51
C SER A 14 -7.62 -9.12 19.03
N ILE A 15 -7.35 -10.42 18.79
CA ILE A 15 -7.21 -10.98 17.44
C ILE A 15 -8.59 -11.08 16.74
N SER A 16 -9.70 -11.11 17.49
CA SER A 16 -11.04 -11.37 16.95
C SER A 16 -11.74 -10.18 16.27
N SER A 17 -11.20 -8.96 16.35
CA SER A 17 -11.84 -7.74 15.80
C SER A 17 -11.53 -7.46 14.33
N HIS A 18 -10.52 -8.12 13.76
CA HIS A 18 -10.08 -7.88 12.38
C HIS A 18 -10.37 -9.08 11.49
N ASN A 19 -10.92 -8.84 10.29
CA ASN A 19 -11.09 -9.87 9.27
C ASN A 19 -9.71 -10.25 8.68
N LEU A 20 -8.96 -11.09 9.40
CA LEU A 20 -7.61 -11.50 9.01
C LEU A 20 -7.52 -12.13 7.60
N PRO A 21 -8.50 -12.94 7.15
CA PRO A 21 -8.54 -13.39 5.76
C PRO A 21 -8.56 -12.23 4.75
N LEU A 22 -9.37 -11.19 4.99
CA LEU A 22 -9.38 -9.98 4.16
C LEU A 22 -8.03 -9.26 4.19
N VAL A 23 -7.43 -9.09 5.38
CA VAL A 23 -6.10 -8.45 5.50
C VAL A 23 -5.04 -9.23 4.71
N ARG A 24 -5.01 -10.57 4.83
CA ARG A 24 -4.08 -11.43 4.07
C ARG A 24 -4.28 -11.28 2.57
N ARG A 25 -5.54 -11.29 2.14
CA ARG A 25 -5.90 -11.11 0.72
C ARG A 25 -5.41 -9.76 0.19
N LEU A 26 -5.70 -8.68 0.91
CA LEU A 26 -5.34 -7.31 0.52
C LEU A 26 -3.83 -7.05 0.54
N GLU A 27 -3.10 -7.58 1.53
CA GLU A 27 -1.63 -7.51 1.54
C GLU A 27 -1.06 -8.29 0.34
N ALA A 28 -1.55 -9.51 0.06
CA ALA A 28 -1.06 -10.33 -1.05
C ALA A 28 -1.27 -9.68 -2.42
N VAL A 29 -2.45 -9.12 -2.71
CA VAL A 29 -2.68 -8.37 -3.96
C VAL A 29 -1.89 -7.06 -3.98
N GLY A 30 -1.74 -6.39 -2.83
CA GLY A 30 -0.98 -5.15 -2.73
C GLY A 30 0.49 -5.33 -3.07
N PHE A 31 1.07 -6.47 -2.71
CA PHE A 31 2.44 -6.81 -3.07
C PHE A 31 2.63 -7.10 -4.56
N ARG A 32 1.59 -7.54 -5.27
CA ARG A 32 1.63 -7.76 -6.73
C ARG A 32 1.31 -6.49 -7.52
N ALA A 33 0.50 -5.59 -6.95
CA ALA A 33 0.20 -4.28 -7.50
C ALA A 33 1.35 -3.27 -7.30
N TRP A 34 2.25 -3.53 -6.34
CA TRP A 34 3.44 -2.71 -6.08
C TRP A 34 4.64 -3.62 -5.74
N PRO A 35 5.20 -4.31 -6.74
CA PRO A 35 6.22 -5.34 -6.54
C PRO A 35 7.55 -4.75 -6.08
N ALA A 36 8.15 -5.37 -5.07
CA ALA A 36 9.52 -5.08 -4.66
C ALA A 36 10.52 -5.80 -5.58
N ALA A 37 11.71 -5.22 -5.77
CA ALA A 37 12.75 -5.81 -6.61
C ALA A 37 13.32 -7.10 -6.00
N SER A 38 13.38 -7.17 -4.67
CA SER A 38 13.78 -8.35 -3.92
C SER A 38 12.78 -8.65 -2.80
N VAL A 39 12.41 -9.93 -2.67
CA VAL A 39 11.58 -10.45 -1.58
C VAL A 39 12.22 -11.71 -1.04
N GLN A 40 12.53 -11.72 0.26
CA GLN A 40 13.04 -12.89 0.96
C GLN A 40 12.10 -13.29 2.09
N TYR A 41 11.91 -14.58 2.27
CA TYR A 41 11.06 -15.12 3.32
C TYR A 41 11.88 -15.62 4.50
N ASP A 42 11.38 -15.36 5.70
CA ASP A 42 11.82 -15.99 6.94
C ASP A 42 10.54 -16.35 7.68
N GLY A 43 10.13 -17.63 7.68
CA GLY A 43 8.78 -18.03 8.05
C GLY A 43 7.71 -17.32 7.19
N SER A 44 6.72 -16.73 7.84
CA SER A 44 5.68 -15.91 7.20
C SER A 44 6.13 -14.46 6.93
N TRP A 45 7.32 -14.04 7.38
CA TRP A 45 7.77 -12.67 7.20
C TRP A 45 8.33 -12.47 5.79
N GLN A 46 7.92 -11.41 5.12
CA GLN A 46 8.56 -10.92 3.91
C GLN A 46 9.55 -9.79 4.23
N VAL A 47 10.79 -9.95 3.83
CA VAL A 47 11.79 -8.87 3.80
C VAL A 47 11.82 -8.32 2.38
N ARG A 48 11.26 -7.12 2.18
CA ARG A 48 11.11 -6.47 0.87
C ARG A 48 12.14 -5.35 0.71
N LEU A 49 12.84 -5.31 -0.43
CA LEU A 49 13.85 -4.31 -0.74
C LEU A 49 13.78 -3.87 -2.22
N THR A 50 13.78 -2.54 -2.43
CA THR A 50 13.95 -1.88 -3.72
C THR A 50 14.84 -0.66 -3.53
N ALA A 51 16.12 -0.76 -3.93
CA ALA A 51 17.12 0.29 -3.67
C ALA A 51 16.80 1.62 -4.39
N GLY A 52 16.26 1.57 -5.61
CA GLY A 52 16.01 2.75 -6.43
C GLY A 52 14.81 3.61 -6.01
N HIS A 53 14.02 3.20 -5.01
CA HIS A 53 12.77 3.89 -4.67
C HIS A 53 12.56 3.98 -3.15
N PRO A 54 12.22 5.16 -2.57
CA PRO A 54 12.23 5.36 -1.12
C PRO A 54 11.02 4.75 -0.38
N SER A 55 9.95 4.39 -1.08
CA SER A 55 8.69 3.94 -0.46
C SER A 55 8.86 2.76 0.52
N ASN A 56 8.35 2.90 1.74
CA ASN A 56 8.32 1.85 2.76
C ASN A 56 7.50 0.61 2.35
N ARG A 57 6.55 0.74 1.41
CA ARG A 57 5.79 -0.42 0.87
C ARG A 57 6.69 -1.39 0.09
N LEU A 58 7.76 -0.88 -0.50
CA LEU A 58 8.76 -1.67 -1.22
C LEU A 58 9.93 -2.08 -0.32
N ASN A 59 9.97 -1.56 0.90
CA ASN A 59 11.13 -1.48 1.74
C ASN A 59 10.77 -1.65 3.21
N SER A 60 10.29 -2.83 3.57
CA SER A 60 9.94 -3.15 4.94
C SER A 60 10.01 -4.65 5.21
N ILE A 61 10.16 -4.99 6.48
CA ILE A 61 9.91 -6.30 7.06
C ILE A 61 8.41 -6.39 7.31
N VAL A 62 7.76 -7.39 6.73
CA VAL A 62 6.30 -7.54 6.72
C VAL A 62 5.92 -8.91 7.29
N PRO A 63 5.54 -8.98 8.58
CA PRO A 63 4.97 -10.18 9.17
C PRO A 63 3.55 -10.43 8.62
N LEU A 64 3.22 -11.68 8.27
CA LEU A 64 1.94 -12.05 7.63
C LEU A 64 1.11 -13.07 8.42
N ASP A 65 1.58 -13.47 9.60
CA ASP A 65 0.87 -14.34 10.52
C ASP A 65 1.09 -13.90 11.99
N PRO A 66 0.02 -13.57 12.75
CA PRO A 66 0.13 -13.24 14.17
C PRO A 66 0.77 -14.34 15.02
N SER A 67 0.67 -15.59 14.58
CA SER A 67 1.19 -16.75 15.31
C SER A 67 2.67 -17.02 15.02
N ASP A 68 3.26 -16.37 14.02
CA ASP A 68 4.64 -16.58 13.61
C ASP A 68 5.60 -15.64 14.36
N HIS A 69 5.90 -16.00 15.61
CA HIS A 69 6.76 -15.24 16.52
C HIS A 69 7.84 -16.08 17.20
N ARG A 70 8.07 -17.31 16.71
CA ARG A 70 9.19 -18.12 17.17
C ARG A 70 10.50 -17.41 16.79
N ASP A 71 11.42 -17.33 17.75
CA ASP A 71 12.75 -16.73 17.62
C ASP A 71 12.72 -15.28 17.09
N VAL A 72 11.70 -14.51 17.51
CA VAL A 72 11.37 -13.16 16.98
C VAL A 72 12.54 -12.17 17.09
N GLU A 73 13.29 -12.19 18.18
CA GLU A 73 14.47 -11.33 18.39
C GLU A 73 15.56 -11.63 17.35
N ILE A 74 15.88 -12.91 17.16
CA ILE A 74 16.93 -13.37 16.24
C ILE A 74 16.53 -13.03 14.81
N ARG A 75 15.26 -13.26 14.45
CA ARG A 75 14.73 -12.98 13.10
C ARG A 75 14.67 -11.49 12.81
N LEU A 76 14.27 -10.66 13.78
CA LEU A 76 14.27 -9.21 13.65
C LEU A 76 15.70 -8.66 13.45
N GLU A 77 16.66 -9.12 14.23
CA GLU A 77 18.08 -8.73 14.11
C GLU A 77 18.65 -9.15 12.75
N LYS A 78 18.41 -10.40 12.33
CA LYS A 78 18.83 -10.91 11.01
C LYS A 78 18.24 -10.11 9.86
N ALA A 79 16.94 -9.77 9.93
CA ALA A 79 16.29 -8.95 8.93
C ALA A 79 16.84 -7.51 8.95
N SER A 80 17.11 -6.95 10.13
CA SER A 80 17.67 -5.59 10.28
C SER A 80 19.06 -5.48 9.65
N ARG A 81 19.94 -6.46 9.87
CA ARG A 81 21.27 -6.51 9.22
C ARG A 81 21.20 -6.54 7.70
N LYS A 82 20.15 -7.14 7.11
CA LYS A 82 19.95 -7.10 5.65
C LYS A 82 19.63 -5.69 5.17
N PHE A 83 18.81 -4.92 5.91
CA PHE A 83 18.56 -3.53 5.57
C PHE A 83 19.84 -2.69 5.67
N GLU A 84 20.63 -2.89 6.73
CA GLU A 84 21.92 -2.21 6.94
C GLU A 84 22.93 -2.52 5.82
N ALA A 85 23.03 -3.78 5.41
CA ALA A 85 23.87 -4.19 4.27
C ALA A 85 23.44 -3.55 2.94
N TYR A 86 22.17 -3.12 2.84
CA TYR A 86 21.63 -2.35 1.71
C TYR A 86 21.69 -0.83 1.95
N GLY A 87 22.40 -0.37 2.98
CA GLY A 87 22.59 1.05 3.30
C GLY A 87 21.34 1.74 3.82
N ARG A 88 20.39 1.00 4.42
CA ARG A 88 19.09 1.53 4.86
C ARG A 88 18.74 1.09 6.26
N ALA A 89 17.99 1.93 6.98
CA ALA A 89 17.47 1.57 8.28
C ALA A 89 16.36 0.52 8.14
N ALA A 90 16.31 -0.42 9.08
CA ALA A 90 15.25 -1.42 9.13
C ALA A 90 13.91 -0.76 9.43
N VAL A 91 12.90 -1.13 8.65
CA VAL A 91 11.51 -0.68 8.82
C VAL A 91 10.62 -1.90 8.96
N VAL A 92 9.80 -1.96 10.01
CA VAL A 92 8.81 -3.04 10.21
C VAL A 92 7.42 -2.51 9.93
N ARG A 93 6.65 -3.20 9.09
CA ARG A 93 5.24 -2.89 8.80
C ARG A 93 4.35 -3.62 9.81
N GLN A 94 3.57 -2.88 10.58
CA GLN A 94 2.56 -3.44 11.48
C GLN A 94 1.18 -3.38 10.83
N THR A 95 0.67 -4.52 10.41
CA THR A 95 -0.75 -4.73 10.06
C THR A 95 -1.43 -5.57 11.17
N PRO A 96 -2.74 -5.86 11.10
CA PRO A 96 -3.37 -6.86 11.98
C PRO A 96 -2.75 -8.27 11.91
N LEU A 97 -1.89 -8.54 10.92
CA LEU A 97 -1.16 -9.81 10.78
C LEU A 97 0.18 -9.81 11.51
N ALA A 98 0.62 -8.67 12.07
CA ALA A 98 1.82 -8.63 12.88
C ALA A 98 1.60 -9.30 14.23
N SER A 99 2.53 -10.17 14.63
CA SER A 99 2.47 -10.79 15.95
C SER A 99 2.50 -9.73 17.06
N PRO A 100 1.59 -9.79 18.04
CA PRO A 100 1.66 -8.93 19.22
C PRO A 100 3.00 -9.03 19.94
N VAL A 101 3.64 -10.21 19.96
CA VAL A 101 4.95 -10.42 20.59
C VAL A 101 6.03 -9.59 19.91
N LEU A 102 6.02 -9.53 18.56
CA LEU A 102 6.93 -8.66 17.81
C LEU A 102 6.68 -7.19 18.15
N ILE A 103 5.41 -6.76 18.23
CA ILE A 103 5.10 -5.34 18.50
C ILE A 103 5.57 -4.93 19.90
N GLU A 104 5.39 -5.78 20.91
CA GLU A 104 5.94 -5.50 22.25
C GLU A 104 7.47 -5.47 22.26
N LEU A 105 8.13 -6.34 21.50
CA LEU A 105 9.58 -6.28 21.32
C LEU A 105 10.05 -4.96 20.70
N LEU A 106 9.36 -4.48 19.66
CA LEU A 106 9.70 -3.19 19.01
C LEU A 106 9.60 -2.03 20.00
N ARG A 107 8.55 -2.00 20.83
CA ARG A 107 8.41 -0.99 21.90
C ARG A 107 9.53 -1.10 22.93
N ALA A 108 9.83 -2.30 23.40
CA ALA A 108 10.89 -2.53 24.39
C ALA A 108 12.29 -2.16 23.87
N GLN A 109 12.49 -2.19 22.55
CA GLN A 109 13.74 -1.79 21.89
C GLN A 109 13.76 -0.35 21.37
N ASN A 110 12.86 0.52 21.86
CA ASN A 110 12.77 1.93 21.49
C ASN A 110 12.63 2.18 19.98
N TRP A 111 11.85 1.34 19.29
CA TRP A 111 11.43 1.65 17.93
C TRP A 111 10.30 2.68 17.96
N THR A 112 10.33 3.60 16.99
CA THR A 112 9.34 4.66 16.87
C THR A 112 8.32 4.32 15.78
N ARG A 113 7.03 4.49 16.11
CA ARG A 113 5.91 4.29 15.20
C ARG A 113 5.68 5.53 14.33
N PHE A 114 5.45 5.35 13.04
CA PHE A 114 5.21 6.45 12.09
C PHE A 114 4.36 6.02 10.88
N ASP A 115 4.00 6.99 10.03
CA ASP A 115 3.33 6.80 8.75
C ASP A 115 2.05 5.92 8.81
N GLU A 116 1.13 6.30 9.70
CA GLU A 116 -0.18 5.66 9.79
C GLU A 116 -0.93 5.73 8.47
N THR A 117 -1.40 4.58 8.02
CA THR A 117 -2.09 4.42 6.74
C THR A 117 -3.36 3.62 6.96
N VAL A 118 -4.44 4.02 6.30
CA VAL A 118 -5.67 3.24 6.23
C VAL A 118 -5.76 2.52 4.88
N VAL A 119 -6.17 1.26 4.93
CA VAL A 119 -6.58 0.48 3.77
C VAL A 119 -8.08 0.59 3.65
N MET A 120 -8.55 1.00 2.48
CA MET A 120 -9.97 1.17 2.21
C MET A 120 -10.42 0.26 1.08
N THR A 121 -11.67 -0.20 1.13
CA THR A 121 -12.28 -1.05 0.12
C THR A 121 -13.63 -0.51 -0.33
N CYS A 122 -14.01 -0.78 -1.57
CA CYS A 122 -15.32 -0.46 -2.15
C CYS A 122 -15.88 -1.70 -2.86
N ASP A 123 -17.18 -1.96 -2.73
CA ASP A 123 -17.89 -2.92 -3.56
C ASP A 123 -18.11 -2.28 -4.94
N LEU A 124 -17.23 -2.61 -5.88
CA LEU A 124 -17.22 -2.00 -7.21
C LEU A 124 -18.37 -2.53 -8.09
N ALA A 125 -18.91 -3.72 -7.80
CA ALA A 125 -20.03 -4.27 -8.55
C ALA A 125 -21.30 -3.43 -8.34
N GLU A 126 -21.53 -2.99 -7.11
CA GLU A 126 -22.70 -2.19 -6.71
C GLU A 126 -22.41 -0.69 -6.64
N ALA A 127 -21.17 -0.26 -6.91
CA ALA A 127 -20.79 1.15 -6.82
C ALA A 127 -21.48 2.00 -7.90
N GLU A 128 -22.24 3.00 -7.44
CA GLU A 128 -22.69 4.12 -8.26
C GLU A 128 -21.52 5.05 -8.55
N LEU A 129 -20.95 4.93 -9.75
CA LEU A 129 -19.85 5.78 -10.18
C LEU A 129 -20.42 7.05 -10.83
N PRO A 130 -19.95 8.26 -10.45
CA PRO A 130 -20.41 9.52 -11.02
C PRO A 130 -20.33 9.55 -12.54
N ASP A 131 -21.17 10.37 -13.18
CA ASP A 131 -21.05 10.60 -14.61
C ASP A 131 -19.99 11.66 -14.89
N THR A 132 -18.85 11.22 -15.43
CA THR A 132 -17.67 12.05 -15.73
C THR A 132 -17.13 11.68 -17.11
N LEU A 133 -16.24 12.52 -17.65
CA LEU A 133 -15.52 12.18 -18.87
C LEU A 133 -14.73 10.87 -18.68
N ASP A 134 -14.85 9.96 -19.63
CA ASP A 134 -14.09 8.72 -19.65
C ASP A 134 -12.69 8.97 -20.22
N HIS A 135 -11.67 8.57 -19.47
CA HIS A 135 -10.28 8.57 -19.90
C HIS A 135 -9.84 7.14 -20.22
N LEU A 136 -9.11 6.96 -21.33
CA LEU A 136 -8.52 5.67 -21.66
C LEU A 136 -7.12 5.57 -21.04
N PRO A 137 -6.73 4.39 -20.54
CA PRO A 137 -5.38 4.21 -20.03
C PRO A 137 -4.36 4.24 -21.18
N THR A 138 -3.20 4.85 -20.93
CA THR A 138 -2.03 4.70 -21.79
C THR A 138 -1.34 3.35 -21.54
N HIS A 139 -0.64 2.85 -22.56
CA HIS A 139 0.29 1.74 -22.43
C HIS A 139 1.75 2.20 -22.35
N ASP A 140 1.99 3.50 -22.49
CA ASP A 140 3.32 4.10 -22.41
C ASP A 140 3.70 4.35 -20.94
N VAL A 141 4.49 3.43 -20.40
CA VAL A 141 5.02 3.51 -19.03
C VAL A 141 5.90 4.76 -18.85
N GLY A 142 6.72 5.11 -19.85
CA GLY A 142 7.62 6.26 -19.76
C GLY A 142 6.85 7.57 -19.62
N ARG A 143 5.84 7.75 -20.49
CA ARG A 143 4.93 8.91 -20.45
C ARG A 143 4.18 9.00 -19.13
N PHE A 144 3.63 7.88 -18.65
CA PHE A 144 2.91 7.86 -17.37
C PHE A 144 3.83 8.23 -16.20
N VAL A 145 5.05 7.69 -16.16
CA VAL A 145 6.03 7.98 -15.11
C VAL A 145 6.40 9.46 -15.11
N ASP A 146 6.68 10.04 -16.27
CA ASP A 146 7.00 11.47 -16.38
C ASP A 146 5.85 12.33 -15.86
N ALA A 147 4.62 12.02 -16.26
CA ALA A 147 3.44 12.73 -15.79
C ALA A 147 3.19 12.56 -14.29
N ASN A 148 3.32 11.34 -13.76
CA ASN A 148 3.12 11.08 -12.34
C ASN A 148 4.15 11.84 -11.49
N LEU A 149 5.43 11.79 -11.86
CA LEU A 149 6.48 12.53 -11.14
C LEU A 149 6.26 14.05 -11.20
N ALA A 150 5.82 14.58 -12.35
CA ALA A 150 5.51 15.99 -12.50
C ALA A 150 4.33 16.42 -11.61
N VAL A 151 3.24 15.64 -11.60
CA VAL A 151 2.03 15.93 -10.81
C VAL A 151 2.30 15.81 -9.31
N ASP A 152 3.05 14.78 -8.89
CA ASP A 152 3.44 14.56 -7.48
C ASP A 152 4.57 15.50 -7.01
N ARG A 153 5.18 16.28 -7.91
CA ARG A 153 6.40 17.07 -7.67
C ARG A 153 7.53 16.22 -7.07
N ALA A 154 7.63 14.98 -7.52
CA ALA A 154 8.67 14.06 -7.11
C ALA A 154 9.95 14.27 -7.92
N ALA A 155 11.09 13.86 -7.36
CA ALA A 155 12.38 14.04 -8.02
C ALA A 155 12.46 13.24 -9.33
N PRO A 156 12.90 13.85 -10.45
CA PRO A 156 13.06 13.14 -11.73
C PRO A 156 14.02 11.94 -11.66
N THR A 157 14.94 11.94 -10.69
CA THR A 157 15.87 10.82 -10.43
C THR A 157 15.16 9.52 -10.06
N LEU A 158 13.88 9.57 -9.65
CA LEU A 158 13.07 8.38 -9.37
C LEU A 158 12.52 7.70 -10.63
N LYS A 159 12.60 8.34 -11.80
CA LYS A 159 12.03 7.83 -13.06
C LYS A 159 12.46 6.39 -13.38
N PRO A 160 13.76 6.03 -13.38
CA PRO A 160 14.16 4.66 -13.74
C PRO A 160 13.54 3.62 -12.80
N ALA A 161 13.58 3.87 -11.49
CA ALA A 161 13.05 2.95 -10.50
C ALA A 161 11.52 2.83 -10.58
N LEU A 162 10.81 3.95 -10.77
CA LEU A 162 9.36 3.93 -10.90
C LEU A 162 8.92 3.20 -12.18
N ALA A 163 9.63 3.42 -13.30
CA ALA A 163 9.39 2.70 -14.55
C ALA A 163 9.62 1.19 -14.39
N GLU A 164 10.68 0.79 -13.68
CA GLU A 164 10.97 -0.62 -13.38
C GLU A 164 9.86 -1.24 -12.52
N ILE A 165 9.42 -0.56 -11.46
CA ILE A 165 8.33 -1.03 -10.59
C ILE A 165 7.04 -1.25 -11.40
N ILE A 166 6.63 -0.27 -12.21
CA ILE A 166 5.41 -0.36 -13.02
C ILE A 166 5.53 -1.47 -14.07
N SER A 167 6.69 -1.60 -14.71
CA SER A 167 6.93 -2.65 -15.71
C SER A 167 6.98 -4.05 -15.09
N ALA A 168 7.29 -4.16 -13.80
CA ALA A 168 7.31 -5.43 -13.07
C ALA A 168 5.91 -5.91 -12.65
N ILE A 169 4.88 -5.07 -12.72
CA ILE A 169 3.50 -5.45 -12.38
C ILE A 169 3.02 -6.50 -13.38
N LYS A 170 2.72 -7.71 -12.87
CA LYS A 170 2.21 -8.83 -13.68
C LYS A 170 0.72 -8.77 -13.94
N PRO A 171 -0.13 -8.40 -12.96
CA PRO A 171 -1.55 -8.25 -13.24
C PRO A 171 -1.82 -7.12 -14.25
N PRO A 172 -2.89 -7.22 -15.04
CA PRO A 172 -3.26 -6.15 -15.97
C PRO A 172 -3.38 -4.79 -15.30
N SER A 173 -2.82 -3.76 -15.91
CA SER A 173 -2.75 -2.41 -15.35
C SER A 173 -3.24 -1.36 -16.33
N GLY A 174 -3.96 -0.36 -15.82
CA GLY A 174 -4.37 0.84 -16.55
C GLY A 174 -3.63 2.06 -16.00
N LEU A 175 -2.91 2.76 -16.89
CA LEU A 175 -2.15 3.96 -16.58
C LEU A 175 -2.96 5.18 -17.03
N PHE A 176 -3.70 5.82 -16.12
CA PHE A 176 -4.57 6.94 -16.49
C PHE A 176 -3.88 8.28 -16.25
N MET A 177 -4.12 9.22 -17.15
CA MET A 177 -3.59 10.58 -17.09
C MET A 177 -4.67 11.55 -17.57
N ILE A 178 -4.77 12.70 -16.92
CA ILE A 178 -5.47 13.87 -17.45
C ILE A 178 -4.42 14.93 -17.71
N GLU A 179 -4.42 15.53 -18.89
CA GLU A 179 -3.49 16.57 -19.30
C GLU A 179 -4.17 17.63 -20.17
N ASN A 180 -3.60 18.83 -20.25
CA ASN A 180 -4.01 19.84 -21.21
C ASN A 180 -2.78 20.52 -21.83
N ALA A 181 -2.98 21.27 -22.92
CA ALA A 181 -1.89 21.91 -23.65
C ALA A 181 -1.20 23.07 -22.89
N ALA A 182 -1.89 23.70 -21.93
CA ALA A 182 -1.40 24.88 -21.22
C ALA A 182 -0.56 24.52 -19.99
N ASP A 183 -1.01 23.53 -19.22
CA ASP A 183 -0.48 23.17 -17.91
C ASP A 183 0.28 21.83 -17.92
N GLY A 184 0.14 21.05 -19.00
CA GLY A 184 0.68 19.69 -19.09
C GLY A 184 -0.14 18.69 -18.24
N PRO A 185 0.51 17.71 -17.58
CA PRO A 185 -0.19 16.68 -16.81
C PRO A 185 -0.82 17.27 -15.54
N LEU A 186 -2.12 17.00 -15.35
CA LEU A 186 -2.93 17.51 -14.26
C LEU A 186 -3.26 16.47 -13.20
N ALA A 187 -3.49 15.22 -13.61
CA ALA A 187 -3.81 14.13 -12.72
C ALA A 187 -3.29 12.81 -13.27
N THR A 188 -2.92 11.89 -12.38
CA THR A 188 -2.51 10.53 -12.73
C THR A 188 -3.10 9.53 -11.76
N VAL A 189 -3.36 8.30 -12.22
CA VAL A 189 -3.67 7.16 -11.36
C VAL A 189 -3.27 5.86 -12.04
N LEU A 190 -2.67 4.95 -11.27
CA LEU A 190 -2.43 3.58 -11.68
C LEU A 190 -3.55 2.70 -11.11
N CYS A 191 -4.21 1.94 -11.97
CA CYS A 191 -5.16 0.92 -11.56
C CYS A 191 -4.61 -0.46 -11.91
N VAL A 192 -4.40 -1.32 -10.92
CA VAL A 192 -3.96 -2.71 -11.12
C VAL A 192 -5.14 -3.64 -10.88
N GLN A 193 -5.54 -4.41 -11.89
CA GLN A 193 -6.60 -5.40 -11.77
C GLN A 193 -6.01 -6.79 -11.54
N ASP A 194 -6.32 -7.39 -10.39
CA ASP A 194 -5.89 -8.72 -9.97
C ASP A 194 -7.14 -9.55 -9.62
N ASN A 195 -7.54 -10.42 -10.55
CA ASN A 195 -8.79 -11.18 -10.47
C ASN A 195 -10.01 -10.26 -10.27
N ASP A 196 -10.75 -10.45 -9.19
CA ASP A 196 -11.92 -9.66 -8.81
C ASP A 196 -11.58 -8.35 -8.09
N LEU A 197 -10.29 -8.03 -7.90
CA LEU A 197 -9.83 -6.86 -7.16
C LEU A 197 -9.18 -5.81 -8.07
N ALA A 198 -9.51 -4.53 -7.83
CA ALA A 198 -8.88 -3.37 -8.44
C ALA A 198 -8.10 -2.56 -7.41
N GLY A 199 -6.77 -2.56 -7.50
CA GLY A 199 -5.88 -1.77 -6.66
C GLY A 199 -5.66 -0.37 -7.25
N ILE A 200 -5.99 0.67 -6.49
CA ILE A 200 -5.72 2.06 -6.86
C ILE A 200 -4.41 2.53 -6.24
N MET A 201 -3.47 2.91 -7.09
CA MET A 201 -2.10 3.26 -6.75
C MET A 201 -1.73 4.61 -7.38
N SER A 202 -0.78 5.32 -6.76
CA SER A 202 -0.21 6.57 -7.30
C SER A 202 -1.25 7.57 -7.83
N LEU A 203 -2.39 7.70 -7.15
CA LEU A 203 -3.37 8.72 -7.49
C LEU A 203 -2.82 10.07 -7.04
N SER A 204 -2.68 10.98 -8.00
CA SER A 204 -2.28 12.35 -7.73
C SER A 204 -3.01 13.36 -8.60
N VAL A 205 -3.20 14.55 -8.05
CA VAL A 205 -3.80 15.71 -8.72
C VAL A 205 -2.93 16.92 -8.42
N SER A 206 -2.59 17.65 -9.48
CA SER A 206 -1.77 18.84 -9.47
C SER A 206 -2.32 19.82 -8.46
N GLU A 207 -1.46 20.30 -7.56
CA GLU A 207 -1.88 21.15 -6.44
C GLU A 207 -2.66 22.39 -6.88
N ALA A 208 -2.26 23.00 -8.01
CA ALA A 208 -2.89 24.18 -8.58
C ALA A 208 -4.29 23.92 -9.14
N ARG A 209 -4.63 22.65 -9.43
CA ARG A 209 -5.90 22.24 -10.06
C ARG A 209 -6.74 21.33 -9.16
N ARG A 210 -6.44 21.32 -7.85
CA ARG A 210 -7.24 20.57 -6.86
C ARG A 210 -8.61 21.22 -6.68
N ARG A 211 -9.58 20.41 -6.25
CA ARG A 211 -10.98 20.81 -6.01
C ARG A 211 -11.77 21.19 -7.27
N GLU A 212 -11.22 20.91 -8.46
CA GLU A 212 -11.90 21.08 -9.75
C GLU A 212 -12.54 19.78 -10.29
N GLY A 213 -12.66 18.74 -9.45
CA GLY A 213 -13.27 17.46 -9.84
C GLY A 213 -12.33 16.44 -10.49
N LEU A 214 -11.11 16.82 -10.89
CA LEU A 214 -10.15 15.95 -11.57
C LEU A 214 -9.86 14.62 -10.84
N GLY A 215 -9.78 14.65 -9.51
CA GLY A 215 -9.58 13.43 -8.71
C GLY A 215 -10.75 12.46 -8.79
N THR A 216 -11.99 12.99 -8.83
CA THR A 216 -13.20 12.18 -9.02
C THR A 216 -13.23 11.62 -10.43
N GLU A 217 -12.94 12.44 -11.43
CA GLU A 217 -12.97 12.07 -12.85
C GLU A 217 -11.98 10.95 -13.18
N ILE A 218 -10.71 11.11 -12.81
CA ILE A 218 -9.68 10.13 -13.14
C ILE A 218 -9.87 8.81 -12.38
N LEU A 219 -10.31 8.88 -11.11
CA LEU A 219 -10.60 7.70 -10.32
C LEU A 219 -11.83 6.96 -10.85
N THR A 220 -12.85 7.69 -11.28
CA THR A 220 -14.06 7.10 -11.89
C THR A 220 -13.71 6.36 -13.17
N SER A 221 -12.88 6.95 -14.03
CA SER A 221 -12.37 6.28 -15.24
C SER A 221 -11.62 4.98 -14.92
N ALA A 222 -10.72 5.01 -13.94
CA ALA A 222 -9.98 3.82 -13.49
C ALA A 222 -10.90 2.71 -12.94
N LEU A 223 -11.90 3.08 -12.14
CA LEU A 223 -12.87 2.13 -11.57
C LEU A 223 -13.80 1.54 -12.64
N ARG A 224 -14.29 2.37 -13.58
CA ARG A 224 -15.08 1.89 -14.73
C ARG A 224 -14.27 0.89 -15.57
N TRP A 225 -13.01 1.22 -15.86
CA TRP A 225 -12.10 0.33 -16.58
C TRP A 225 -11.92 -1.01 -15.86
N ALA A 226 -11.69 -0.99 -14.55
CA ALA A 226 -11.52 -2.23 -13.79
C ALA A 226 -12.82 -3.05 -13.73
N ARG A 227 -13.98 -2.39 -13.59
CA ARG A 227 -15.30 -3.04 -13.58
C ARG A 227 -15.61 -3.74 -14.90
N MET A 228 -15.31 -3.10 -16.04
CA MET A 228 -15.42 -3.72 -17.37
C MET A 228 -14.51 -4.96 -17.52
N ARG A 229 -13.50 -5.08 -16.67
CA ARG A 229 -12.56 -6.21 -16.60
C ARG A 229 -12.90 -7.20 -15.48
N SER A 230 -14.17 -7.22 -15.07
CA SER A 230 -14.72 -8.13 -14.06
C SER A 230 -14.19 -7.93 -12.64
N ALA A 231 -13.54 -6.80 -12.33
CA ALA A 231 -13.26 -6.46 -10.94
C ALA A 231 -14.57 -6.17 -10.21
N ARG A 232 -14.78 -6.83 -9.07
CA ARG A 232 -15.96 -6.68 -8.21
C ARG A 232 -15.70 -5.86 -6.97
N SER A 233 -14.44 -5.71 -6.56
CA SER A 233 -14.07 -4.89 -5.41
C SER A 233 -12.87 -4.03 -5.75
N ALA A 234 -12.84 -2.80 -5.25
CA ALA A 234 -11.68 -1.93 -5.33
C ALA A 234 -11.02 -1.78 -3.96
N TRP A 235 -9.72 -1.56 -3.93
CA TRP A 235 -8.98 -1.29 -2.70
C TRP A 235 -7.88 -0.25 -2.93
N LEU A 236 -7.52 0.45 -1.85
CA LEU A 236 -6.45 1.44 -1.86
C LEU A 236 -5.81 1.58 -0.49
N GLN A 237 -4.63 2.21 -0.45
CA GLN A 237 -3.91 2.52 0.78
C GLN A 237 -3.57 4.01 0.81
N VAL A 238 -4.04 4.73 1.82
CA VAL A 238 -3.88 6.19 1.95
C VAL A 238 -3.42 6.58 3.35
N LYS A 239 -2.43 7.48 3.43
CA LYS A 239 -1.94 7.99 4.73
C LYS A 239 -3.10 8.64 5.48
N LEU A 240 -3.21 8.36 6.77
CA LEU A 240 -4.32 8.86 7.60
C LEU A 240 -4.35 10.40 7.67
N SER A 241 -3.19 11.04 7.50
CA SER A 241 -3.04 12.50 7.41
C SER A 241 -3.57 13.10 6.10
N ASN A 242 -3.75 12.31 5.03
CA ASN A 242 -4.27 12.78 3.75
C ASN A 242 -5.80 12.85 3.75
N ARG A 243 -6.34 13.75 4.59
CA ARG A 243 -7.79 13.98 4.74
C ARG A 243 -8.49 14.30 3.41
N PRO A 244 -7.93 15.12 2.49
CA PRO A 244 -8.58 15.40 1.22
C PRO A 244 -8.77 14.15 0.35
N ALA A 245 -7.78 13.25 0.29
CA ALA A 245 -7.89 12.00 -0.47
C ALA A 245 -8.89 11.05 0.19
N ILE A 246 -8.88 10.91 1.51
CA ILE A 246 -9.85 10.08 2.24
C ILE A 246 -11.29 10.54 1.93
N ALA A 247 -11.56 11.85 1.99
CA ALA A 247 -12.88 12.40 1.68
C ALA A 247 -13.28 12.17 0.20
N LEU A 248 -12.33 12.16 -0.74
CA LEU A 248 -12.59 11.75 -2.12
C LEU A 248 -13.02 10.28 -2.18
N TYR A 249 -12.28 9.39 -1.54
CA TYR A 249 -12.55 7.95 -1.57
C TYR A 249 -13.88 7.61 -0.88
N GLU A 250 -14.20 8.22 0.26
CA GLU A 250 -15.46 7.99 0.97
C GLU A 250 -16.68 8.39 0.13
N ARG A 251 -16.59 9.47 -0.65
CA ARG A 251 -17.65 9.88 -1.59
C ARG A 251 -17.87 8.89 -2.72
N LEU A 252 -16.85 8.09 -3.07
CA LEU A 252 -16.90 7.04 -4.08
C LEU A 252 -17.17 5.65 -3.46
N GLY A 253 -17.68 5.61 -2.24
CA GLY A 253 -18.11 4.37 -1.59
C GLY A 253 -17.00 3.58 -0.91
N PHE A 254 -15.76 4.08 -0.87
CA PHE A 254 -14.70 3.41 -0.12
C PHE A 254 -14.94 3.52 1.39
N ARG A 255 -14.71 2.42 2.09
CA ARG A 255 -14.83 2.31 3.55
C ARG A 255 -13.55 1.72 4.13
N ASN A 256 -13.26 2.05 5.39
CA ASN A 256 -12.10 1.53 6.10
C ASN A 256 -12.18 0.00 6.25
N ALA A 257 -11.13 -0.70 5.84
CA ALA A 257 -10.98 -2.14 6.04
C ALA A 257 -10.06 -2.45 7.22
N TYR A 258 -8.86 -1.86 7.25
CA TYR A 258 -7.93 -1.93 8.37
C TYR A 258 -6.89 -0.82 8.29
N HIS A 259 -6.13 -0.64 9.38
CA HIS A 259 -5.04 0.32 9.45
C HIS A 259 -3.70 -0.41 9.56
N TYR A 260 -2.64 0.25 9.11
CA TYR A 260 -1.28 -0.19 9.36
C TYR A 260 -0.38 1.01 9.64
N CYS A 261 0.75 0.75 10.29
CA CYS A 261 1.81 1.74 10.48
C CYS A 261 3.17 1.11 10.25
N TYR A 262 4.22 1.92 10.32
CA TYR A 262 5.60 1.45 10.28
C TYR A 262 6.29 1.72 11.60
N TRP A 263 7.32 0.93 11.88
CA TRP A 263 8.23 1.08 13.00
C TRP A 263 9.64 1.19 12.45
N GLN A 264 10.45 2.07 13.02
CA GLN A 264 11.86 2.20 12.69
C GLN A 264 12.65 2.45 13.98
N ARG A 265 13.87 1.93 14.07
CA ARG A 265 14.81 2.34 15.13
C ARG A 265 15.19 3.80 14.94
N GLU A 266 15.24 4.56 16.03
CA GLU A 266 15.95 5.83 16.00
C GLU A 266 17.40 5.58 15.53
N PRO A 267 17.93 6.40 14.61
CA PRO A 267 19.35 6.35 14.27
C PRO A 267 20.16 6.51 15.55
N ARG A 268 21.10 5.59 15.80
CA ARG A 268 22.11 5.77 16.86
C ARG A 268 23.09 6.87 16.47
#